data_AF-A0A957ZN78-F1
#
_entry.id   AF-A0A957ZN78-F1
#
_cell.length_a   1.000
_cell.length_b   1.000
_cell.length_c   1.000
_cell.angle_alpha   90.00
_cell.angle_beta   90.00
_cell.angle_gamma   90.00
#
_symmetry.space_group_name_H-M   'P 1'
#
loop_
_entity.id
_entity.type
_entity.pdbx_description
1 polymer ?
#
loop_
_entity_poly.entity_id
_entity_poly.type
_entity_poly.pdbx_seq_one_letter_code
_entity_poly.pdbx_strand_id
1 'polypeptide(L)'
;RVLEHLDGQLKRQGCRALYLLFSSSTADGHAPEELTAWEAEYGWPVQHRAGNGDLRETEAALYLEAFEPFNRRAGNVRAILINQAGWGEGSLGRRMPPGMTVADCLHGADLVFGQSIYEPFGLRTAEAALAGTPVCMSNVCGSVPALRKAAGELPENVIVADYVKMPPGYWLGSPYDALAIDQGVRDWVEQKNSLPAAHTLAQRLTVDDAVRSARLESGERIRAALCWDGIAENMFLPAMRRVLQTTVRRKSTSQLKR
;
A
#
# COMPACT_ATOMS: atom_id res chain seq x y z
N ARG A 1 2.27 5.38 -11.24
CA ARG A 1 1.84 4.82 -12.55
C ARG A 1 0.44 4.20 -12.53
N VAL A 2 0.07 3.30 -11.61
CA VAL A 2 -1.29 2.69 -11.57
C VAL A 2 -2.41 3.74 -11.61
N LEU A 3 -2.27 4.80 -10.82
CA LEU A 3 -3.24 5.89 -10.76
C LEU A 3 -3.38 6.67 -12.09
N GLU A 4 -2.30 6.78 -12.88
CA GLU A 4 -2.32 7.42 -14.20
C GLU A 4 -3.17 6.61 -15.19
N HIS A 5 -3.06 5.28 -15.16
CA HIS A 5 -3.90 4.41 -15.98
C HIS A 5 -5.36 4.40 -15.51
N LEU A 6 -5.58 4.44 -14.19
CA LEU A 6 -6.92 4.51 -13.60
C LEU A 6 -7.65 5.81 -13.97
N ASP A 7 -6.96 6.96 -14.03
CA ASP A 7 -7.57 8.23 -14.43
C ASP A 7 -8.30 8.12 -15.78
N GLY A 8 -7.64 7.51 -16.78
CA GLY A 8 -8.23 7.28 -18.08
C GLY A 8 -9.42 6.31 -18.07
N GLN A 9 -9.40 5.29 -17.20
CA GLN A 9 -10.52 4.36 -17.04
C GLN A 9 -11.72 5.04 -16.35
N LEU A 10 -11.48 5.75 -15.25
CA LEU A 10 -12.50 6.50 -14.53
C LEU A 10 -13.16 7.56 -15.41
N LYS A 11 -12.37 8.23 -16.26
CA LYS A 11 -12.89 9.15 -17.27
C LYS A 11 -13.89 8.48 -18.22
N ARG A 12 -13.59 7.30 -18.73
CA ARG A 12 -14.50 6.54 -19.61
C ARG A 12 -15.77 6.08 -18.88
N GLN A 13 -15.67 5.81 -17.59
CA GLN A 13 -16.80 5.43 -16.74
C GLN A 13 -17.62 6.63 -16.24
N GLY A 14 -17.19 7.87 -16.50
CA GLY A 14 -17.83 9.07 -15.97
C GLY A 14 -17.62 9.28 -14.46
N CYS A 15 -16.66 8.57 -13.87
CA CYS A 15 -16.36 8.62 -12.44
C CYS A 15 -15.25 9.64 -12.14
N ARG A 16 -15.24 10.13 -10.90
CA ARG A 16 -14.17 10.97 -10.35
C ARG A 16 -13.67 10.37 -9.05
N ALA A 17 -12.40 10.54 -8.75
CA ALA A 17 -11.81 9.99 -7.54
C ALA A 17 -10.88 11.00 -6.85
N LEU A 18 -10.76 10.82 -5.54
CA LEU A 18 -9.78 11.50 -4.70
C LEU A 18 -8.77 10.47 -4.20
N TYR A 19 -7.48 10.74 -4.39
CA TYR A 19 -6.40 9.95 -3.82
C TYR A 19 -5.77 10.74 -2.68
N LEU A 20 -5.71 10.14 -1.50
CA LEU A 20 -5.07 10.71 -0.32
C LEU A 20 -3.77 9.95 -0.04
N LEU A 21 -2.65 10.67 0.01
CA LEU A 21 -1.39 10.13 0.48
C LEU A 21 -1.03 10.77 1.81
N PHE A 22 -0.98 9.97 2.87
CA PHE A 22 -0.44 10.37 4.16
C PHE A 22 1.06 10.13 4.16
N SER A 23 1.84 11.18 4.35
CA SER A 23 3.29 11.14 4.43
C SER A 23 3.74 12.26 5.36
N SER A 24 4.78 12.09 6.15
CA SER A 24 5.36 13.22 6.88
C SER A 24 6.87 13.06 6.97
N SER A 25 7.59 14.15 6.74
CA SER A 25 9.04 14.22 6.91
C SER A 25 9.45 14.20 8.38
N THR A 26 8.54 14.55 9.31
CA THR A 26 8.83 14.60 10.75
C THR A 26 7.90 13.70 11.55
N ALA A 27 8.41 13.06 12.60
CA ALA A 27 7.62 12.17 13.45
C ALA A 27 6.49 12.90 14.21
N ASP A 28 6.74 14.16 14.58
CA ASP A 28 5.78 14.98 15.33
C ASP A 28 4.86 15.81 14.42
N GLY A 29 5.15 15.85 13.12
CA GLY A 29 4.35 16.62 12.17
C GLY A 29 4.47 18.14 12.33
N HIS A 30 3.41 18.85 11.92
CA HIS A 30 3.22 20.29 12.06
C HIS A 30 2.40 20.65 13.30
N ALA A 31 2.62 21.84 13.84
CA ALA A 31 1.85 22.32 14.97
C ALA A 31 0.38 22.60 14.57
N PRO A 32 -0.61 22.32 15.43
CA PRO A 32 -2.03 22.52 15.11
C PRO A 32 -2.38 23.98 14.72
N GLU A 33 -1.68 24.94 15.31
CA GLU A 33 -1.85 26.37 15.02
C GLU A 33 -1.39 26.72 13.59
N GLU A 34 -0.28 26.11 13.13
CA GLU A 34 0.22 26.27 11.77
C GLU A 34 -0.80 25.73 10.76
N LEU A 35 -1.31 24.52 11.02
CA LEU A 35 -2.33 23.91 10.16
C LEU A 35 -3.60 24.74 10.11
N THR A 36 -4.09 25.23 11.25
CA THR A 36 -5.27 26.10 11.29
C THR A 36 -5.06 27.38 10.47
N ALA A 37 -3.87 27.97 10.55
CA ALA A 37 -3.52 29.15 9.75
C ALA A 37 -3.50 28.83 8.25
N TRP A 38 -2.90 27.72 7.85
CA TRP A 38 -2.81 27.28 6.46
C TRP A 38 -4.15 26.85 5.86
N GLU A 39 -5.00 26.18 6.63
CA GLU A 39 -6.39 25.87 6.27
C GLU A 39 -7.16 27.15 5.94
N ALA A 40 -6.98 28.20 6.75
CA ALA A 40 -7.65 29.49 6.56
C ALA A 40 -7.06 30.30 5.41
N GLU A 41 -5.73 30.30 5.26
CA GLU A 41 -5.03 31.15 4.29
C GLU A 41 -5.12 30.62 2.85
N TYR A 42 -4.93 29.32 2.65
CA TYR A 42 -4.89 28.73 1.31
C TYR A 42 -5.58 27.37 1.19
N GLY A 43 -6.25 26.90 2.24
CA GLY A 43 -7.09 25.70 2.16
C GLY A 43 -6.31 24.39 2.18
N TRP A 44 -5.20 24.35 2.92
CA TRP A 44 -4.55 23.09 3.32
C TRP A 44 -5.60 22.04 3.77
N PRO A 45 -5.41 20.73 3.50
CA PRO A 45 -4.33 20.11 2.73
C PRO A 45 -4.59 20.08 1.21
N VAL A 46 -5.65 20.72 0.71
CA VAL A 46 -6.00 20.66 -0.73
C VAL A 46 -4.94 21.39 -1.58
N GLN A 47 -4.34 22.44 -1.02
CA GLN A 47 -3.26 23.20 -1.62
C GLN A 47 -2.08 23.23 -0.66
N HIS A 48 -0.87 23.27 -1.21
CA HIS A 48 0.35 23.47 -0.46
C HIS A 48 1.13 24.68 -0.97
N ARG A 49 1.98 25.25 -0.12
CA ARG A 49 2.91 26.32 -0.48
C ARG A 49 4.33 25.97 -0.07
N ALA A 50 5.28 26.19 -0.97
CA ALA A 50 6.69 26.06 -0.64
C ALA A 50 7.20 27.33 0.06
N GLY A 51 8.17 27.18 0.96
CA GLY A 51 8.93 28.29 1.55
C GLY A 51 8.34 28.91 2.83
N ASN A 52 7.14 28.53 3.26
CA ASN A 52 6.53 28.97 4.53
C ASN A 52 6.57 27.89 5.63
N GLY A 53 7.23 26.75 5.37
CA GLY A 53 7.33 25.64 6.30
C GLY A 53 6.24 24.57 6.19
N ASP A 54 5.26 24.72 5.30
CA ASP A 54 4.26 23.68 4.95
C ASP A 54 4.95 22.46 4.35
N LEU A 55 5.60 22.60 3.19
CA LEU A 55 6.38 21.51 2.61
C LEU A 55 7.79 21.46 3.20
N ARG A 56 8.13 20.38 3.91
CA ARG A 56 9.44 20.15 4.55
C ARG A 56 10.25 19.07 3.84
N GLU A 57 11.53 19.39 3.58
CA GLU A 57 12.52 18.43 3.08
C GLU A 57 12.03 17.67 1.83
N THR A 58 11.87 16.34 1.94
CA THR A 58 11.45 15.46 0.86
C THR A 58 9.99 15.66 0.43
N GLU A 59 9.15 16.28 1.24
CA GLU A 59 7.75 16.60 0.87
C GLU A 59 7.70 17.60 -0.26
N ALA A 60 8.61 18.58 -0.30
CA ALA A 60 8.64 19.59 -1.35
C ALA A 60 8.93 18.94 -2.72
N ALA A 61 9.92 18.04 -2.78
CA ALA A 61 10.22 17.26 -3.99
C ALA A 61 9.03 16.37 -4.37
N LEU A 62 8.47 15.62 -3.42
CA LEU A 62 7.29 14.78 -3.67
C LEU A 62 6.11 15.59 -4.23
N TYR A 63 5.82 16.74 -3.64
CA TYR A 63 4.68 17.56 -4.06
C TYR A 63 4.92 18.19 -5.44
N LEU A 64 6.04 18.86 -5.63
CA LEU A 64 6.35 19.63 -6.85
C LEU A 64 6.67 18.72 -8.05
N GLU A 65 7.27 17.55 -7.83
CA GLU A 65 7.68 16.64 -8.90
C GLU A 65 6.66 15.54 -9.19
N ALA A 66 5.85 15.13 -8.20
CA ALA A 66 4.86 14.06 -8.40
C ALA A 66 3.41 14.57 -8.36
N PHE A 67 2.98 15.25 -7.29
CA PHE A 67 1.56 15.61 -7.09
C PHE A 67 1.10 16.70 -8.04
N GLU A 68 1.85 17.80 -8.12
CA GLU A 68 1.47 18.93 -8.96
C GLU A 68 1.45 18.55 -10.46
N PRO A 69 2.49 17.89 -11.03
CA PRO A 69 2.45 17.46 -12.42
C PRO A 69 1.36 16.41 -12.68
N PHE A 70 1.11 15.50 -11.74
CA PHE A 70 0.00 14.55 -11.84
C PHE A 70 -1.34 15.28 -11.91
N ASN A 71 -1.64 16.18 -10.97
CA ASN A 71 -2.91 16.90 -10.91
C ASN A 71 -3.14 17.85 -12.11
N ARG A 72 -2.07 18.41 -12.69
CA ARG A 72 -2.17 19.20 -13.93
C ARG A 72 -2.57 18.34 -15.13
N ARG A 73 -2.15 17.07 -15.18
CA ARG A 73 -2.42 16.14 -16.29
C ARG A 73 -3.71 15.34 -16.12
N ALA A 74 -3.98 14.88 -14.89
CA ALA A 74 -5.12 14.02 -14.57
C ALA A 74 -6.44 14.78 -14.76
N GLY A 75 -7.43 14.14 -15.37
CA GLY A 75 -8.73 14.75 -15.63
C GLY A 75 -9.78 14.41 -14.57
N ASN A 76 -9.70 13.21 -14.00
CA ASN A 76 -10.76 12.59 -13.21
C ASN A 76 -10.30 12.20 -11.80
N VAL A 77 -8.99 12.10 -11.58
CA VAL A 77 -8.38 11.90 -10.27
C VAL A 77 -7.75 13.20 -9.78
N ARG A 78 -7.91 13.47 -8.49
CA ARG A 78 -7.15 14.48 -7.76
C ARG A 78 -6.36 13.80 -6.64
N ALA A 79 -5.06 14.04 -6.60
CA ALA A 79 -4.17 13.58 -5.55
C ALA A 79 -3.97 14.69 -4.53
N ILE A 80 -4.16 14.38 -3.24
CA ILE A 80 -3.91 15.28 -2.12
C ILE A 80 -2.83 14.65 -1.25
N LEU A 81 -1.79 15.44 -0.99
CA LEU A 81 -0.77 15.12 -0.01
C LEU A 81 -1.30 15.56 1.36
N ILE A 82 -1.22 14.68 2.34
CA ILE A 82 -1.47 15.01 3.73
C ILE A 82 -0.11 14.87 4.41
N ASN A 83 0.62 15.98 4.45
CA ASN A 83 2.00 16.08 4.93
C ASN A 83 2.11 16.08 6.46
N GLN A 84 1.35 15.22 7.14
CA GLN A 84 1.16 15.33 8.57
C GLN A 84 1.22 13.99 9.28
N ALA A 85 1.91 13.99 10.40
CA ALA A 85 2.01 12.84 11.28
C ALA A 85 0.83 12.80 12.25
N GLY A 86 0.43 11.58 12.63
CA GLY A 86 -0.69 11.38 13.53
C GLY A 86 -2.05 11.42 12.84
N TRP A 87 -3.09 11.27 13.65
CA TRP A 87 -4.46 11.15 13.19
C TRP A 87 -5.41 11.77 14.22
N GLY A 88 -6.46 12.45 13.75
CA GLY A 88 -7.42 13.15 14.60
C GLY A 88 -7.43 14.65 14.33
N GLU A 89 -8.42 15.34 14.90
CA GLU A 89 -8.64 16.78 14.70
C GLU A 89 -7.41 17.62 15.09
N GLY A 90 -6.72 17.23 16.18
CA GLY A 90 -5.49 17.90 16.61
C GLY A 90 -4.31 17.74 15.65
N SER A 91 -4.33 16.71 14.80
CA SER A 91 -3.27 16.47 13.81
C SER A 91 -3.68 16.92 12.42
N LEU A 92 -4.89 16.64 11.95
CA LEU A 92 -5.30 16.82 10.55
C LEU A 92 -6.17 18.06 10.30
N GLY A 93 -6.24 18.95 11.28
CA GLY A 93 -6.99 20.21 11.19
C GLY A 93 -8.51 20.02 11.27
N ARG A 94 -9.25 21.11 11.09
CA ARG A 94 -10.70 21.17 11.39
C ARG A 94 -11.57 20.55 10.32
N ARG A 95 -11.02 20.29 9.13
CA ARG A 95 -11.75 19.64 8.03
C ARG A 95 -11.91 18.15 8.22
N MET A 96 -11.15 17.55 9.14
CA MET A 96 -11.30 16.16 9.50
C MET A 96 -12.57 15.95 10.34
N PRO A 97 -13.45 14.99 9.99
CA PRO A 97 -14.59 14.66 10.82
C PRO A 97 -14.17 14.25 12.25
N PRO A 98 -14.84 14.76 13.29
CA PRO A 98 -14.57 14.38 14.68
C PRO A 98 -14.71 12.86 14.88
N GLY A 99 -13.73 12.27 15.56
CA GLY A 99 -13.74 10.84 15.89
C GLY A 99 -13.38 9.89 14.74
N MET A 100 -13.10 10.38 13.53
CA MET A 100 -12.60 9.53 12.44
C MET A 100 -11.27 8.88 12.85
N THR A 101 -11.13 7.59 12.56
CA THR A 101 -9.95 6.77 12.85
C THR A 101 -9.25 6.34 11.56
N VAL A 102 -8.01 5.85 11.66
CA VAL A 102 -7.28 5.28 10.52
C VAL A 102 -8.08 4.11 9.92
N ALA A 103 -8.73 3.31 10.76
CA ALA A 103 -9.54 2.18 10.33
C ALA A 103 -10.73 2.63 9.47
N ASP A 104 -11.37 3.75 9.81
CA ASP A 104 -12.47 4.30 9.02
C ASP A 104 -12.02 4.65 7.60
N CYS A 105 -10.82 5.18 7.43
CA CYS A 105 -10.26 5.43 6.10
C CYS A 105 -9.88 4.15 5.37
N LEU A 106 -9.29 3.17 6.06
CA LEU A 106 -8.91 1.91 5.42
C LEU A 106 -10.12 1.08 5.01
N HIS A 107 -11.21 1.12 5.77
CA HIS A 107 -12.43 0.35 5.51
C HIS A 107 -13.43 1.10 4.61
N GLY A 108 -13.41 2.43 4.67
CA GLY A 108 -14.30 3.30 3.89
C GLY A 108 -13.76 3.70 2.52
N ALA A 109 -12.47 3.44 2.24
CA ALA A 109 -11.91 3.72 0.92
C ALA A 109 -12.43 2.75 -0.14
N ASP A 110 -12.63 3.25 -1.37
CA ASP A 110 -12.92 2.39 -2.52
C ASP A 110 -11.69 1.56 -2.94
N LEU A 111 -10.48 2.04 -2.60
CA LEU A 111 -9.21 1.41 -2.91
C LEU A 111 -8.08 1.91 -2.00
N VAL A 112 -7.28 0.98 -1.47
CA VAL A 112 -6.05 1.28 -0.74
C VAL A 112 -4.82 0.83 -1.54
N PHE A 113 -3.80 1.67 -1.58
CA PHE A 113 -2.54 1.39 -2.28
C PHE A 113 -1.43 1.01 -1.31
N GLY A 114 -0.72 -0.09 -1.61
CA GLY A 114 0.54 -0.50 -0.98
C GLY A 114 1.62 -0.63 -2.04
N GLN A 115 2.14 0.50 -2.52
CA GLN A 115 3.05 0.56 -3.68
C GLN A 115 4.53 0.69 -3.28
N SER A 116 4.89 0.15 -2.12
CA SER A 116 6.25 0.20 -1.60
C SER A 116 7.24 -0.50 -2.54
N ILE A 117 8.43 0.09 -2.69
CA ILE A 117 9.58 -0.52 -3.39
C ILE A 117 10.21 -1.67 -2.60
N TYR A 118 9.92 -1.74 -1.30
CA TYR A 118 10.19 -2.85 -0.40
C TYR A 118 9.28 -2.68 0.82
N GLU A 119 8.62 -3.76 1.25
CA GLU A 119 7.73 -3.71 2.41
C GLU A 119 7.80 -5.05 3.15
N PRO A 120 8.45 -5.12 4.33
CA PRO A 120 8.61 -6.37 5.07
C PRO A 120 7.29 -7.08 5.36
N PHE A 121 6.21 -6.33 5.59
CA PHE A 121 4.90 -6.93 5.81
C PHE A 121 3.76 -6.15 5.16
N GLY A 122 3.61 -4.85 5.38
CA GLY A 122 2.50 -4.07 4.81
C GLY A 122 1.21 -4.22 5.61
N LEU A 123 1.32 -4.03 6.93
CA LEU A 123 0.24 -4.20 7.89
C LEU A 123 -1.05 -3.49 7.47
N ARG A 124 -0.98 -2.20 7.12
CA ARG A 124 -2.19 -1.40 6.78
C ARG A 124 -2.92 -1.91 5.54
N THR A 125 -2.17 -2.33 4.53
CA THR A 125 -2.76 -2.91 3.32
C THR A 125 -3.32 -4.30 3.56
N ALA A 126 -2.71 -5.10 4.44
CA ALA A 126 -3.28 -6.37 4.88
C ALA A 126 -4.56 -6.14 5.71
N GLU A 127 -4.57 -5.18 6.62
CA GLU A 127 -5.74 -4.78 7.41
C GLU A 127 -6.91 -4.40 6.50
N ALA A 128 -6.68 -3.52 5.52
CA ALA A 128 -7.70 -3.12 4.54
C ALA A 128 -8.22 -4.32 3.73
N ALA A 129 -7.31 -5.20 3.26
CA ALA A 129 -7.69 -6.40 2.53
C ALA A 129 -8.58 -7.35 3.37
N LEU A 130 -8.24 -7.55 4.64
CA LEU A 130 -9.02 -8.38 5.57
C LEU A 130 -10.33 -7.71 6.00
N ALA A 131 -10.45 -6.40 5.86
CA ALA A 131 -11.71 -5.66 5.99
C ALA A 131 -12.52 -5.62 4.69
N GLY A 132 -12.13 -6.41 3.68
CA GLY A 132 -12.84 -6.51 2.41
C GLY A 132 -12.69 -5.30 1.48
N THR A 133 -11.84 -4.34 1.83
CA THR A 133 -11.53 -3.20 0.96
C THR A 133 -10.62 -3.63 -0.18
N PRO A 134 -10.86 -3.21 -1.43
CA PRO A 134 -9.92 -3.43 -2.52
C PRO A 134 -8.54 -2.85 -2.21
N VAL A 135 -7.50 -3.64 -2.47
CA VAL A 135 -6.12 -3.18 -2.30
C VAL A 135 -5.29 -3.44 -3.55
N CYS A 136 -4.40 -2.50 -3.87
CA CYS A 136 -3.39 -2.68 -4.90
C CYS A 136 -2.00 -2.69 -4.26
N MET A 137 -1.39 -3.87 -4.21
CA MET A 137 -0.13 -4.12 -3.52
C MET A 137 1.00 -4.35 -4.54
N SER A 138 2.19 -3.84 -4.22
CA SER A 138 3.42 -4.21 -4.90
C SER A 138 3.73 -5.69 -4.65
N ASN A 139 4.25 -6.39 -5.66
CA ASN A 139 4.61 -7.80 -5.54
C ASN A 139 5.76 -8.07 -4.54
N VAL A 140 6.45 -7.02 -4.10
CA VAL A 140 7.50 -7.09 -3.05
C VAL A 140 6.98 -6.76 -1.65
N CYS A 141 5.66 -6.72 -1.45
CA CYS A 141 5.05 -6.58 -0.13
C CYS A 141 4.92 -7.95 0.56
N GLY A 142 5.45 -8.07 1.78
CA GLY A 142 5.52 -9.33 2.53
C GLY A 142 4.17 -9.92 2.96
N SER A 143 3.10 -9.14 3.01
CA SER A 143 1.76 -9.67 3.30
C SER A 143 1.11 -10.36 2.11
N VAL A 144 1.56 -10.12 0.87
CA VAL A 144 1.05 -10.83 -0.32
C VAL A 144 1.21 -12.36 -0.18
N PRO A 145 2.40 -12.92 0.09
CA PRO A 145 2.53 -14.36 0.31
C PRO A 145 1.82 -14.83 1.58
N ALA A 146 1.73 -14.01 2.63
CA ALA A 146 1.01 -14.37 3.86
C ALA A 146 -0.49 -14.53 3.62
N LEU A 147 -1.13 -13.55 2.95
CA LEU A 147 -2.53 -13.59 2.56
C LEU A 147 -2.82 -14.79 1.65
N ARG A 148 -1.99 -15.02 0.64
CA ARG A 148 -2.13 -16.18 -0.26
C ARG A 148 -2.05 -17.50 0.51
N LYS A 149 -1.08 -17.63 1.42
CA LYS A 149 -0.91 -18.85 2.21
C LYS A 149 -2.11 -19.11 3.13
N ALA A 150 -2.61 -18.05 3.78
CA ALA A 150 -3.75 -18.15 4.70
C ALA A 150 -5.07 -18.45 3.99
N ALA A 151 -5.26 -17.93 2.78
CA ALA A 151 -6.48 -18.11 1.98
C ALA A 151 -6.42 -19.28 0.97
N GLY A 152 -5.25 -19.89 0.76
CA GLY A 152 -4.99 -20.88 -0.30
C GLY A 152 -4.70 -20.23 -1.66
N GLU A 153 -5.47 -19.20 -2.01
CA GLU A 153 -5.24 -18.31 -3.15
C GLU A 153 -5.31 -16.85 -2.71
N LEU A 154 -4.89 -15.91 -3.56
CA LEU A 154 -5.05 -14.49 -3.20
C LEU A 154 -6.54 -14.12 -3.18
N PRO A 155 -7.01 -13.39 -2.14
CA PRO A 155 -8.38 -12.89 -2.12
C PRO A 155 -8.68 -12.02 -3.34
N GLU A 156 -9.93 -12.04 -3.80
CA GLU A 156 -10.35 -11.31 -5.00
C GLU A 156 -10.12 -9.80 -4.89
N ASN A 157 -10.25 -9.24 -3.69
CA ASN A 157 -10.01 -7.82 -3.41
C ASN A 157 -8.52 -7.46 -3.32
N VAL A 158 -7.60 -8.41 -3.47
CA VAL A 158 -6.14 -8.18 -3.46
C VAL A 158 -5.61 -8.21 -4.90
N ILE A 159 -5.26 -7.04 -5.41
CA ILE A 159 -4.66 -6.87 -6.73
C ILE A 159 -3.15 -6.66 -6.54
N VAL A 160 -2.33 -7.43 -7.26
CA VAL A 160 -0.87 -7.30 -7.19
C VAL A 160 -0.33 -6.64 -8.45
N ALA A 161 0.39 -5.53 -8.28
CA ALA A 161 1.20 -4.91 -9.32
C ALA A 161 2.63 -5.48 -9.26
N ASP A 162 3.09 -6.04 -10.37
CA ASP A 162 4.41 -6.69 -10.46
C ASP A 162 5.45 -5.72 -11.01
N TYR A 163 6.35 -5.22 -10.16
CA TYR A 163 7.39 -4.27 -10.57
C TYR A 163 8.77 -4.91 -10.75
N VAL A 164 8.90 -6.22 -10.53
CA VAL A 164 10.21 -6.91 -10.64
C VAL A 164 10.31 -7.78 -11.89
N LYS A 165 9.16 -8.14 -12.48
CA LYS A 165 9.15 -8.89 -13.74
C LYS A 165 9.46 -7.96 -14.92
N MET A 166 10.52 -8.28 -15.65
CA MET A 166 10.86 -7.53 -16.85
C MET A 166 9.81 -7.73 -17.96
N PRO A 167 9.39 -6.65 -18.65
CA PRO A 167 8.49 -6.77 -19.77
C PRO A 167 9.13 -7.57 -20.94
N PRO A 168 8.31 -8.14 -21.84
CA PRO A 168 8.81 -8.88 -22.99
C PRO A 168 9.82 -8.06 -23.80
N GLY A 169 10.93 -8.70 -24.20
CA GLY A 169 11.99 -8.07 -24.97
C GLY A 169 13.14 -7.48 -24.15
N TYR A 170 13.04 -7.47 -22.82
CA TYR A 170 14.16 -7.09 -21.94
C TYR A 170 14.71 -8.33 -21.23
N TRP A 171 15.96 -8.66 -21.52
CA TRP A 171 16.64 -9.83 -20.98
C TRP A 171 17.68 -9.43 -19.94
N LEU A 172 17.64 -10.09 -18.79
CA LEU A 172 18.70 -10.04 -17.78
C LEU A 172 19.53 -11.31 -17.91
N GLY A 173 20.72 -11.19 -18.51
CA GLY A 173 21.66 -12.30 -18.67
C GLY A 173 22.52 -12.54 -17.42
N SER A 174 22.66 -11.53 -16.55
CA SER A 174 23.39 -11.63 -15.29
C SER A 174 22.79 -10.72 -14.20
N PRO A 175 23.10 -10.94 -12.92
CA PRO A 175 22.75 -10.00 -11.85
C PRO A 175 23.33 -8.60 -12.05
N TYR A 176 24.45 -8.46 -12.77
CA TYR A 176 25.05 -7.16 -13.06
C TYR A 176 24.20 -6.34 -14.04
N ASP A 177 23.45 -6.99 -14.93
CA ASP A 177 22.51 -6.31 -15.83
C ASP A 177 21.38 -5.65 -15.03
N ALA A 178 20.99 -6.26 -13.90
CA ALA A 178 20.01 -5.67 -13.00
C ALA A 178 20.58 -4.44 -12.26
N LEU A 179 21.87 -4.43 -11.94
CA LEU A 179 22.54 -3.27 -11.34
C LEU A 179 22.65 -2.09 -12.32
N ALA A 180 22.67 -2.37 -13.62
CA ALA A 180 22.69 -1.37 -14.68
C ALA A 180 21.30 -0.77 -14.99
N ILE A 181 20.22 -1.22 -14.33
CA ILE A 181 18.87 -0.69 -14.52
C ILE A 181 18.81 0.76 -14.02
N ASP A 182 18.73 1.67 -14.99
CA ASP A 182 18.57 3.11 -14.78
C ASP A 182 17.11 3.53 -14.60
N GLN A 183 16.88 4.84 -14.45
CA GLN A 183 15.57 5.43 -14.31
C GLN A 183 14.65 5.14 -15.51
N GLY A 184 15.18 5.19 -16.73
CA GLY A 184 14.38 5.00 -17.95
C GLY A 184 13.83 3.58 -18.06
N VAL A 185 14.64 2.58 -17.72
CA VAL A 185 14.20 1.18 -17.67
C VAL A 185 13.16 0.98 -16.57
N ARG A 186 13.36 1.57 -15.38
CA ARG A 186 12.37 1.50 -14.28
C ARG A 186 11.04 2.12 -14.68
N ASP A 187 11.06 3.32 -15.23
CA ASP A 187 9.85 4.00 -15.70
C ASP A 187 9.10 3.16 -16.75
N TRP A 188 9.83 2.52 -17.66
CA TRP A 188 9.23 1.63 -18.65
C TRP A 188 8.60 0.39 -18.00
N VAL A 189 9.29 -0.27 -17.07
CA VAL A 189 8.78 -1.43 -16.31
C VAL A 189 7.52 -1.05 -15.53
N GLU A 190 7.57 0.03 -14.76
CA GLU A 190 6.44 0.52 -13.98
C GLU A 190 5.26 0.89 -14.87
N GLN A 191 5.50 1.58 -15.99
CA GLN A 191 4.45 1.97 -16.92
C GLN A 191 3.76 0.75 -17.54
N LYS A 192 4.52 -0.27 -17.96
CA LYS A 192 4.00 -1.49 -18.58
C LYS A 192 3.25 -2.36 -17.57
N ASN A 193 3.83 -2.57 -16.40
CA ASN A 193 3.31 -3.56 -15.45
C ASN A 193 2.20 -3.01 -14.54
N SER A 194 2.09 -1.69 -14.41
CA SER A 194 0.95 -1.07 -13.69
C SER A 194 -0.36 -1.11 -14.48
N LEU A 195 -0.31 -1.23 -15.81
CA LEU A 195 -1.49 -1.23 -16.67
C LEU A 195 -2.45 -2.41 -16.39
N PRO A 196 -1.99 -3.67 -16.33
CA PRO A 196 -2.85 -4.80 -15.96
C PRO A 196 -3.51 -4.61 -14.59
N ALA A 197 -2.75 -4.15 -13.59
CA ALA A 197 -3.30 -3.89 -12.25
C ALA A 197 -4.40 -2.82 -12.30
N ALA A 198 -4.18 -1.72 -13.01
CA ALA A 198 -5.19 -0.67 -13.20
C ALA A 198 -6.44 -1.18 -13.91
N HIS A 199 -6.31 -2.05 -14.92
CA HIS A 199 -7.45 -2.67 -15.60
C HIS A 199 -8.27 -3.55 -14.67
N THR A 200 -7.60 -4.43 -13.90
CA THR A 200 -8.27 -5.28 -12.92
C THR A 200 -8.98 -4.45 -11.85
N LEU A 201 -8.35 -3.38 -11.37
CA LEU A 201 -8.95 -2.45 -10.43
C LEU A 201 -10.20 -1.78 -11.00
N ALA A 202 -10.12 -1.19 -12.20
CA ALA A 202 -11.25 -0.52 -12.84
C ALA A 202 -12.48 -1.44 -13.04
N GLN A 203 -12.27 -2.75 -13.17
CA GLN A 203 -13.33 -3.75 -13.27
C GLN A 203 -13.93 -4.13 -11.90
N ARG A 204 -13.16 -4.00 -10.81
CA ARG A 204 -13.51 -4.46 -9.46
C ARG A 204 -13.90 -3.34 -8.48
N LEU A 205 -13.72 -2.09 -8.90
CA LEU A 205 -14.09 -0.89 -8.15
C LEU A 205 -15.61 -0.68 -8.05
N THR A 206 -16.40 -1.27 -8.95
CA THR A 206 -17.86 -1.26 -8.80
C THR A 206 -18.25 -2.28 -7.74
N VAL A 207 -18.74 -1.81 -6.60
CA VAL A 207 -19.06 -2.66 -5.46
C VAL A 207 -20.54 -2.49 -5.12
N ASP A 208 -21.30 -3.57 -5.21
CA ASP A 208 -22.59 -3.68 -4.54
C ASP A 208 -22.38 -4.22 -3.11
N ASP A 209 -23.39 -4.06 -2.25
CA ASP A 209 -23.30 -4.46 -0.84
C ASP A 209 -23.12 -5.98 -0.65
N ALA A 210 -23.55 -6.80 -1.62
CA ALA A 210 -23.35 -8.24 -1.57
C ALA A 210 -21.87 -8.60 -1.76
N VAL A 211 -21.20 -7.97 -2.73
CA VAL A 211 -19.75 -8.11 -2.95
C VAL A 211 -18.97 -7.65 -1.71
N ARG A 212 -19.34 -6.51 -1.12
CA ARG A 212 -18.70 -6.01 0.11
C ARG A 212 -18.85 -7.02 1.26
N SER A 213 -20.05 -7.55 1.45
CA SER A 213 -20.32 -8.53 2.51
C SER A 213 -19.53 -9.82 2.31
N ALA A 214 -19.48 -10.35 1.09
CA ALA A 214 -18.69 -11.55 0.77
C ALA A 214 -17.18 -11.35 1.02
N ARG A 215 -16.65 -10.17 0.70
CA ARG A 215 -15.25 -9.82 0.96
C ARG A 215 -14.96 -9.73 2.46
N LEU A 216 -15.87 -9.17 3.26
CA LEU A 216 -15.76 -9.13 4.73
C LEU A 216 -15.76 -10.54 5.34
N GLU A 217 -16.68 -11.41 4.93
CA GLU A 217 -16.73 -12.80 5.39
C GLU A 217 -15.47 -13.59 5.00
N SER A 218 -14.95 -13.35 3.79
CA SER A 218 -13.67 -13.92 3.37
C SER A 218 -12.52 -13.41 4.25
N GLY A 219 -12.48 -12.11 4.51
CA GLY A 219 -11.45 -11.48 5.33
C GLY A 219 -11.43 -12.01 6.77
N GLU A 220 -12.59 -12.22 7.40
CA GLU A 220 -12.68 -12.78 8.74
C GLU A 220 -12.12 -14.20 8.84
N ARG A 221 -12.42 -15.06 7.84
CA ARG A 221 -11.85 -16.41 7.78
C ARG A 221 -10.31 -16.39 7.67
N ILE A 222 -9.77 -15.46 6.89
CA ILE A 222 -8.32 -15.31 6.69
C ILE A 222 -7.67 -14.74 7.96
N ARG A 223 -8.33 -13.79 8.63
CA ARG A 223 -7.87 -13.17 9.88
C ARG A 223 -7.59 -14.20 10.95
N ALA A 224 -8.43 -15.23 11.10
CA ALA A 224 -8.20 -16.32 12.06
C ALA A 224 -6.88 -17.09 11.81
N ALA A 225 -6.43 -17.21 10.56
CA ALA A 225 -5.16 -17.86 10.24
C ALA A 225 -3.94 -16.93 10.43
N LEU A 226 -4.15 -15.61 10.37
CA LEU A 226 -3.11 -14.58 10.48
C LEU A 226 -3.05 -13.91 11.85
N CYS A 227 -3.95 -14.24 12.77
CA CYS A 227 -3.85 -13.77 14.15
C CYS A 227 -2.64 -14.41 14.86
N TRP A 228 -2.23 -13.84 16.00
CA TRP A 228 -1.08 -14.34 16.73
C TRP A 228 -1.24 -15.80 17.18
N ASP A 229 -2.44 -16.21 17.56
CA ASP A 229 -2.72 -17.60 17.91
C ASP A 229 -2.56 -18.51 16.69
N GLY A 230 -3.17 -18.15 15.56
CA GLY A 230 -3.04 -18.88 14.29
C GLY A 230 -1.60 -18.99 13.81
N ILE A 231 -0.82 -17.91 13.89
CA ILE A 231 0.60 -17.89 13.53
C ILE A 231 1.42 -18.74 14.52
N ALA A 232 1.18 -18.61 15.82
CA ALA A 232 1.90 -19.35 16.84
C ALA A 232 1.70 -20.86 16.66
N GLU A 233 0.44 -21.29 16.55
CA GLU A 233 0.04 -22.70 16.46
C GLU A 233 0.46 -23.34 15.14
N ASN A 234 0.27 -22.64 14.02
CA ASN A 234 0.42 -23.24 12.69
C ASN A 234 1.78 -22.98 12.04
N MET A 235 2.56 -22.01 12.52
CA MET A 235 3.85 -21.65 11.93
C MET A 235 5.00 -21.70 12.93
N PHE A 236 4.91 -20.95 14.02
CA PHE A 236 6.04 -20.76 14.93
C PHE A 236 6.36 -22.01 15.75
N LEU A 237 5.39 -22.54 16.49
CA LEU A 237 5.58 -23.73 17.33
C LEU A 237 5.99 -24.98 16.52
N PRO A 238 5.41 -25.26 15.33
CA PRO A 238 5.89 -26.34 14.47
C PRO A 238 7.33 -26.14 13.98
N ALA A 239 7.74 -24.91 13.65
CA ALA A 239 9.12 -24.62 13.29
C ALA A 239 10.07 -24.89 14.47
N MET A 240 9.71 -24.45 15.68
CA MET A 240 10.48 -24.72 16.90
C MET A 240 10.62 -26.22 17.19
N ARG A 241 9.53 -26.99 17.09
CA ARG A 241 9.58 -28.46 17.26
C ARG A 241 10.54 -29.12 16.29
N ARG A 242 10.55 -28.71 15.01
CA ARG A 242 11.48 -29.24 13.98
C ARG A 242 12.94 -28.94 14.32
N VAL A 243 13.25 -27.73 14.78
CA VAL A 243 14.62 -27.35 15.18
C VAL A 243 15.09 -28.17 16.37
N LEU A 244 14.23 -28.34 17.38
CA LEU A 244 14.55 -29.13 18.57
C LEU A 244 14.77 -30.61 18.23
N GLN A 245 13.90 -31.21 17.41
CA GLN A 245 14.04 -32.61 16.97
C GLN A 245 15.31 -32.85 16.14
N THR A 246 15.66 -31.92 15.25
CA THR A 246 16.88 -32.01 14.44
C THR A 246 18.14 -31.93 15.30
N THR A 247 18.11 -31.10 16.35
CA THR A 247 19.22 -30.94 17.29
C THR A 247 19.43 -32.21 18.13
N VAL A 248 18.34 -32.85 18.58
CA VAL A 248 18.40 -34.13 19.30
C VAL A 248 18.97 -35.25 18.42
N ARG A 249 18.52 -35.35 17.15
CA ARG A 249 19.05 -36.34 16.21
C ARG A 249 20.56 -36.18 15.97
N ARG A 250 21.04 -34.95 15.77
CA ARG A 250 22.48 -34.66 15.58
C ARG A 250 23.34 -35.05 16.80
N LYS A 251 22.86 -34.78 18.03
CA LYS A 251 23.57 -35.19 19.26
C LYS A 251 23.65 -36.70 19.43
N SER A 252 22.58 -37.43 19.08
CA SER A 252 22.57 -38.89 19.10
C SER A 252 23.56 -39.50 18.09
N THR A 253 23.70 -38.93 16.89
CA THR A 253 24.64 -39.46 15.87
C THR A 253 26.10 -39.15 16.19
N SER A 254 26.39 -38.06 16.90
CA SER A 254 27.76 -37.73 17.33
C SER A 254 28.23 -38.54 18.53
N GLN A 255 27.31 -39.06 19.36
CA GLN A 255 27.63 -39.95 20.48
C GLN A 255 27.83 -41.41 20.07
N LEU A 256 27.28 -41.83 18.92
CA LEU A 256 27.48 -43.17 18.33
C LEU A 256 28.79 -43.31 17.53
N LYS A 257 29.60 -42.24 17.41
CA LYS A 257 30.90 -42.22 16.69
C LYS A 257 32.12 -42.10 17.62
N ARG A 258 31.96 -42.38 18.92
CA ARG A 258 33.05 -42.54 19.88
C ARG A 258 32.93 -43.91 20.53
#